data_AF-A0A562TE43-F1
#
_entry.id   AF-A0A562TE43-F1
#
_cell.length_a   1.000
_cell.length_b   1.000
_cell.length_c   1.000
_cell.angle_alpha   90.00
_cell.angle_beta   90.00
_cell.angle_gamma   90.00
#
_symmetry.space_group_name_H-M   'P 1'
#
loop_
_entity.id
_entity.type
_entity.pdbx_description
1 polymer ?
#
loop_
_entity_poly.entity_id
_entity_poly.type
_entity_poly.pdbx_seq_one_letter_code
_entity_poly.pdbx_strand_id
1 'polypeptide(L)'
;MENIQQQVHVLRKQMRYLQWYALVCSLLVIVLLLSAFRKSGEQGIVKSLRAEKIEIVEADGTVKLSLFNKKHLPPAVIDGHKLPRQGGGESGLMFYNEEGEECGGLIYDGAKGDNGASITFDQYKQDQVVQLLHSQRSGMKGLIINDRPEKSIALTFSKVEEIRRSGKDSAAQQQAISELAAQGYFGHRRMMVGQTGRSTGMFVYDSLGNKRLEMMVNEKNMPVIVFYNEKGNEVKRISY
;
A
#
# COMPACT_ATOMS: atom_id res chain seq x y z
N MET A 1 77.49 -44.91 -23.29
CA MET A 1 76.00 -44.82 -23.25
C MET A 1 75.45 -44.67 -21.83
N GLU A 2 76.07 -45.25 -20.79
CA GLU A 2 75.60 -45.14 -19.39
C GLU A 2 75.48 -43.70 -18.86
N ASN A 3 76.43 -42.81 -19.18
CA ASN A 3 76.40 -41.42 -18.72
C ASN A 3 75.16 -40.65 -19.24
N ILE A 4 74.73 -40.95 -20.47
CA ILE A 4 73.53 -40.34 -21.08
C ILE A 4 72.25 -40.86 -20.39
N GLN A 5 72.18 -42.15 -20.09
CA GLN A 5 71.04 -42.76 -19.36
C GLN A 5 70.91 -42.17 -17.95
N GLN A 6 72.04 -41.95 -17.27
CA GLN A 6 72.09 -41.33 -15.94
C GLN A 6 71.64 -39.86 -15.97
N GLN A 7 72.12 -39.07 -16.94
CA GLN A 7 71.70 -37.68 -17.14
C GLN A 7 70.21 -37.59 -17.47
N VAL A 8 69.69 -38.46 -18.33
CA VAL A 8 68.26 -38.54 -18.66
C VAL A 8 67.43 -38.90 -17.43
N HIS A 9 67.93 -39.78 -16.54
CA HIS A 9 67.23 -40.13 -15.32
C HIS A 9 67.15 -38.96 -14.33
N VAL A 10 68.24 -38.22 -14.15
CA VAL A 10 68.30 -37.01 -13.31
C VAL A 10 67.37 -35.93 -13.86
N LEU A 11 67.41 -35.70 -15.18
CA LEU A 11 66.52 -34.75 -15.86
C LEU A 11 65.04 -35.12 -15.70
N ARG A 12 64.67 -36.40 -15.84
CA ARG A 12 63.29 -36.86 -15.59
C ARG A 12 62.85 -36.62 -14.15
N LYS A 13 63.75 -36.80 -13.18
CA LYS A 13 63.45 -36.56 -11.76
C LYS A 13 63.23 -35.07 -11.49
N GLN A 14 64.11 -34.20 -12.01
CA GLN A 14 63.96 -32.74 -11.91
C GLN A 14 62.70 -32.24 -12.64
N MET A 15 62.39 -32.79 -13.81
CA MET A 15 61.17 -32.48 -14.55
C MET A 15 59.91 -32.85 -13.75
N ARG A 16 59.90 -34.01 -13.07
CA ARG A 16 58.79 -34.38 -12.18
C ARG A 16 58.64 -33.43 -11.00
N TYR A 17 59.73 -32.99 -10.38
CA TYR A 17 59.66 -31.98 -9.32
C TYR A 17 59.10 -30.65 -9.83
N LEU A 18 59.51 -30.21 -11.03
CA LEU A 18 59.02 -28.98 -11.64
C LEU A 18 57.52 -29.09 -11.99
N GLN A 19 57.07 -30.24 -12.48
CA GLN A 19 55.66 -30.52 -12.75
C GLN A 19 54.81 -30.47 -11.47
N TRP A 20 55.28 -31.08 -10.38
CA TRP A 20 54.60 -31.02 -9.09
C TRP A 20 54.57 -29.61 -8.52
N TYR A 21 55.69 -28.88 -8.61
CA TYR A 21 55.76 -27.48 -8.20
C TYR A 21 54.75 -26.61 -8.98
N ALA A 22 54.72 -26.74 -10.31
CA ALA A 22 53.78 -26.02 -11.16
C ALA A 22 52.32 -26.37 -10.84
N LEU A 23 52.00 -27.64 -10.59
CA LEU A 23 50.67 -28.09 -10.17
C LEU A 23 50.26 -27.48 -8.83
N VAL A 24 51.13 -27.53 -7.83
CA VAL A 24 50.84 -26.99 -6.48
C VAL A 24 50.69 -25.47 -6.54
N CYS A 25 51.57 -24.77 -7.24
CA CYS A 25 51.46 -23.33 -7.45
C CYS A 25 50.17 -22.96 -8.19
N SER A 26 49.81 -23.70 -9.24
CA SER A 26 48.56 -23.45 -9.98
C SER A 26 47.34 -23.68 -9.10
N LEU A 27 47.34 -24.74 -8.28
CA LEU A 27 46.26 -25.02 -7.33
C LEU A 27 46.15 -23.91 -6.28
N LEU A 28 47.27 -23.43 -5.74
CA LEU A 28 47.31 -22.30 -4.81
C LEU A 28 46.75 -21.03 -5.43
N VAL A 29 47.12 -20.72 -6.67
CA VAL A 29 46.59 -19.56 -7.40
C VAL A 29 45.08 -19.70 -7.61
N ILE A 30 44.58 -20.88 -7.99
CA ILE A 30 43.14 -21.14 -8.14
C ILE A 30 42.41 -20.96 -6.81
N VAL A 31 42.94 -21.50 -5.71
CA VAL A 31 42.34 -21.33 -4.36
C VAL A 31 42.33 -19.85 -3.95
N LEU A 32 43.41 -19.12 -4.19
CA LEU A 32 43.49 -17.68 -3.90
C LEU A 32 42.48 -16.89 -4.74
N LEU A 33 42.38 -17.16 -6.04
CA LEU A 33 41.38 -16.55 -6.92
C LEU A 33 39.96 -16.84 -6.43
N LEU A 34 39.63 -18.09 -6.12
CA LEU A 34 38.30 -18.47 -5.60
C LEU A 34 37.99 -17.82 -4.24
N SER A 35 39.01 -17.63 -3.40
CA SER A 35 38.85 -16.95 -2.10
C SER A 35 38.65 -15.43 -2.24
N ALA A 36 39.28 -14.80 -3.24
CA ALA A 36 39.14 -13.37 -3.50
C ALA A 36 37.73 -12.98 -4.02
N PHE A 37 37.02 -13.93 -4.63
CA PHE A 37 35.63 -13.75 -5.05
C PHE A 37 34.60 -14.02 -3.95
N ARG A 38 35.01 -14.37 -2.72
CA ARG A 38 34.08 -14.34 -1.57
C ARG A 38 33.72 -12.89 -1.27
N LYS A 39 32.60 -12.46 -1.86
CA LYS A 39 31.91 -11.22 -1.54
C LYS A 39 31.75 -11.15 -0.02
N SER A 40 32.50 -10.26 0.62
CA SER A 40 32.31 -9.93 2.03
C SER A 40 30.83 -9.63 2.24
N GLY A 41 30.20 -10.36 3.16
CA GLY A 41 28.80 -10.18 3.54
C GLY A 41 28.58 -8.91 4.37
N GLU A 42 29.23 -7.80 4.02
CA GLU A 42 28.82 -6.51 4.54
C GLU A 42 27.52 -6.12 3.84
N GLN A 43 26.46 -6.01 4.64
CA GLN A 43 25.24 -5.36 4.20
C GLN A 43 25.61 -3.91 3.85
N GLY A 44 25.73 -3.62 2.56
CA GLY A 44 26.03 -2.28 2.10
C GLY A 44 24.95 -1.32 2.57
N ILE A 45 25.32 -0.34 3.40
CA ILE A 45 24.40 0.71 3.83
C ILE A 45 24.09 1.59 2.61
N VAL A 46 22.85 1.54 2.12
CA VAL A 46 22.36 2.46 1.09
C VAL A 46 22.15 3.82 1.73
N LYS A 47 23.05 4.76 1.46
CA LYS A 47 22.97 6.13 2.01
C LYS A 47 21.85 6.97 1.37
N SER A 48 21.58 6.75 0.08
CA SER A 48 20.49 7.41 -0.64
C SER A 48 19.99 6.56 -1.79
N LEU A 49 18.69 6.64 -2.05
CA LEU A 49 18.03 5.94 -3.15
C LEU A 49 17.04 6.89 -3.82
N ARG A 50 17.21 7.08 -5.13
CA ARG A 50 16.24 7.80 -5.98
C ARG A 50 15.60 6.76 -6.88
N ALA A 51 14.29 6.59 -6.75
CA ALA A 51 13.54 5.62 -7.53
C ALA A 51 12.15 6.18 -7.84
N GLU A 52 11.60 5.78 -8.97
CA GLU A 52 10.20 6.07 -9.30
C GLU A 52 9.22 5.14 -8.58
N LYS A 53 9.70 3.93 -8.24
CA LYS A 53 8.98 2.88 -7.52
C LYS A 53 9.96 2.00 -6.74
N ILE A 54 9.59 1.56 -5.54
CA ILE A 54 10.33 0.57 -4.75
C ILE A 54 9.32 -0.46 -4.25
N GLU A 55 9.59 -1.74 -4.47
CA GLU A 55 8.76 -2.84 -3.97
C GLU A 55 9.55 -3.73 -3.01
N ILE A 56 8.89 -4.14 -1.93
CA ILE A 56 9.34 -5.23 -1.06
C ILE A 56 8.55 -6.46 -1.47
N VAL A 57 9.25 -7.55 -1.79
CA VAL A 57 8.67 -8.78 -2.32
C VAL A 57 9.12 -10.00 -1.52
N GLU A 58 8.24 -10.98 -1.43
CA GLU A 58 8.57 -12.33 -0.96
C GLU A 58 9.42 -13.09 -1.97
N ALA A 59 9.94 -14.25 -1.56
CA ALA A 59 10.77 -15.12 -2.41
C ALA A 59 10.03 -15.64 -3.65
N ASP A 60 8.70 -15.77 -3.58
CA ASP A 60 7.84 -16.17 -4.69
C ASP A 60 7.43 -15.00 -5.61
N GLY A 61 7.85 -13.77 -5.28
CA GLY A 61 7.52 -12.56 -6.02
C GLY A 61 6.25 -11.84 -5.55
N THR A 62 5.58 -12.31 -4.50
CA THR A 62 4.42 -11.63 -3.90
C THR A 62 4.85 -10.27 -3.34
N VAL A 63 4.18 -9.20 -3.77
CA VAL A 63 4.47 -7.84 -3.28
C VAL A 63 3.88 -7.66 -1.89
N LYS A 64 4.67 -7.16 -0.93
CA LYS A 64 4.26 -6.82 0.44
C LYS A 64 4.08 -5.33 0.66
N LEU A 65 4.88 -4.53 -0.04
CA LEU A 65 4.85 -3.08 0.06
C LEU A 65 5.32 -2.48 -1.25
N SER A 66 4.64 -1.43 -1.69
CA SER A 66 4.99 -0.67 -2.89
C SER A 66 5.02 0.82 -2.56
N LEU A 67 6.19 1.45 -2.66
CA LEU A 67 6.37 2.90 -2.70
C LEU A 67 6.33 3.35 -4.16
N PHE A 68 5.54 4.37 -4.49
CA PHE A 68 5.34 4.78 -5.89
C PHE A 68 5.10 6.28 -6.04
N ASN A 69 5.45 6.79 -7.23
CA ASN A 69 5.02 8.10 -7.69
C ASN A 69 3.70 8.01 -8.49
N LYS A 70 3.17 9.17 -8.90
CA LYS A 70 1.92 9.30 -9.69
C LYS A 70 1.80 8.48 -10.98
N LYS A 71 2.92 8.07 -11.58
CA LYS A 71 2.93 7.25 -12.81
C LYS A 71 2.94 5.75 -12.51
N HIS A 72 3.22 5.36 -11.27
CA HIS A 72 3.44 3.98 -10.85
C HIS A 72 2.45 3.53 -9.76
N LEU A 73 1.29 4.20 -9.65
CA LEU A 73 0.19 3.77 -8.79
C LEU A 73 -0.15 2.29 -9.10
N PRO A 74 -0.03 1.38 -8.13
CA PRO A 74 -0.34 -0.03 -8.36
C PRO A 74 -1.84 -0.26 -8.61
N PRO A 75 -2.21 -1.28 -9.40
CA PRO A 75 -3.60 -1.69 -9.54
C PRO A 75 -4.16 -2.17 -8.19
N ALA A 76 -5.48 -2.14 -8.05
CA ALA A 76 -6.13 -2.82 -6.93
C ALA A 76 -6.01 -4.33 -7.14
N VAL A 77 -5.78 -5.08 -6.06
CA VAL A 77 -5.72 -6.55 -6.10
C VAL A 77 -6.86 -7.08 -5.23
N ILE A 78 -7.84 -7.71 -5.87
CA ILE A 78 -9.02 -8.26 -5.20
C ILE A 78 -9.21 -9.70 -5.68
N ASP A 79 -9.28 -10.67 -4.77
CA ASP A 79 -9.39 -12.11 -5.05
C ASP A 79 -8.33 -12.57 -6.07
N GLY A 80 -7.09 -12.08 -5.93
CA GLY A 80 -5.97 -12.37 -6.84
C GLY A 80 -6.05 -11.70 -8.22
N HIS A 81 -7.10 -10.93 -8.51
CA HIS A 81 -7.26 -10.24 -9.79
C HIS A 81 -6.81 -8.78 -9.71
N LYS A 82 -5.99 -8.36 -10.68
CA LYS A 82 -5.59 -6.97 -10.85
C LYS A 82 -6.70 -6.18 -11.53
N LEU A 83 -7.27 -5.24 -10.80
CA LEU A 83 -8.34 -4.37 -11.27
C LEU A 83 -7.79 -2.96 -11.51
N PRO A 84 -8.27 -2.27 -12.57
CA PRO A 84 -7.93 -0.88 -12.77
C PRO A 84 -8.48 -0.06 -11.60
N ARG A 85 -7.65 0.82 -11.05
CA ARG A 85 -8.12 1.80 -10.08
C ARG A 85 -8.76 2.97 -10.80
N GLN A 86 -9.80 3.53 -10.17
CA GLN A 86 -10.20 4.90 -10.46
C GLN A 86 -9.35 5.86 -9.64
N GLY A 87 -8.95 6.97 -10.26
CA GLY A 87 -7.94 7.86 -9.70
C GLY A 87 -6.66 7.82 -10.52
N GLY A 88 -5.73 8.71 -10.17
CA GLY A 88 -4.52 8.94 -10.93
C GLY A 88 -4.00 10.34 -10.67
N GLY A 89 -2.71 10.43 -10.31
CA GLY A 89 -2.07 11.68 -9.91
C GLY A 89 -1.48 11.65 -8.51
N GLU A 90 -1.87 10.68 -7.69
CA GLU A 90 -1.43 10.50 -6.32
C GLU A 90 -0.11 9.71 -6.26
N SER A 91 0.75 10.06 -5.31
CA SER A 91 1.93 9.27 -4.94
C SER A 91 1.71 8.64 -3.57
N GLY A 92 2.48 7.62 -3.22
CA GLY A 92 2.17 6.94 -1.97
C GLY A 92 2.95 5.67 -1.68
N LEU A 93 2.37 4.94 -0.74
CA LEU A 93 2.75 3.63 -0.26
C LEU A 93 1.49 2.76 -0.24
N MET A 94 1.53 1.56 -0.81
CA MET A 94 0.51 0.52 -0.60
C MET A 94 1.14 -0.65 0.13
N PHE A 95 0.39 -1.29 1.00
CA PHE A 95 0.82 -2.51 1.69
C PHE A 95 -0.19 -3.64 1.46
N TYR A 96 0.33 -4.86 1.44
CA TYR A 96 -0.38 -6.06 1.01
C TYR A 96 -0.25 -7.17 2.07
N ASN A 97 -1.25 -8.04 2.14
CA ASN A 97 -1.30 -9.15 3.09
C ASN A 97 -0.50 -10.39 2.61
N GLU A 98 -0.67 -11.53 3.29
CA GLU A 98 -0.03 -12.82 2.93
C GLU A 98 -0.48 -13.39 1.58
N GLU A 99 -1.66 -13.01 1.11
CA GLU A 99 -2.22 -13.44 -0.18
C GLU A 99 -1.84 -12.48 -1.33
N GLY A 100 -1.08 -11.42 -1.04
CA GLY A 100 -0.76 -10.37 -2.00
C GLY A 100 -1.94 -9.43 -2.30
N GLU A 101 -2.98 -9.44 -1.48
CA GLU A 101 -4.12 -8.52 -1.58
C GLU A 101 -3.84 -7.24 -0.81
N GLU A 102 -4.31 -6.12 -1.35
CA GLU A 102 -4.19 -4.81 -0.71
C GLU A 102 -4.94 -4.79 0.63
N CYS A 103 -4.29 -4.27 1.67
CA CYS A 103 -4.93 -4.09 2.98
C CYS A 103 -4.83 -2.64 3.49
N GLY A 104 -4.45 -1.71 2.61
CA GLY A 104 -4.42 -0.29 2.86
C GLY A 104 -3.20 0.40 2.24
N GLY A 105 -3.08 1.68 2.55
CA GLY A 105 -1.99 2.49 2.04
C GLY A 105 -2.00 3.92 2.53
N LEU A 106 -0.94 4.64 2.20
CA LEU A 106 -0.84 6.08 2.28
C LEU A 106 -0.83 6.62 0.85
N ILE A 107 -1.80 7.45 0.51
CA ILE A 107 -1.79 8.23 -0.72
C ILE A 107 -1.75 9.72 -0.38
N TYR A 108 -1.06 10.48 -1.22
CA TYR A 108 -1.02 11.92 -1.12
C TYR A 108 -0.89 12.55 -2.49
N ASP A 109 -1.44 13.75 -2.61
CA ASP A 109 -1.32 14.61 -3.77
C ASP A 109 -1.15 16.06 -3.31
N GLY A 110 -0.71 16.89 -4.25
CA GLY A 110 -0.49 18.30 -3.94
C GLY A 110 -0.10 19.11 -5.15
N ALA A 111 -0.68 20.31 -5.23
CA ALA A 111 -0.33 21.37 -6.16
C ALA A 111 -0.54 22.74 -5.49
N LYS A 112 -0.22 23.84 -6.18
CA LYS A 112 -0.36 25.19 -5.62
C LYS A 112 -1.79 25.41 -5.07
N GLY A 113 -1.90 25.48 -3.74
CA GLY A 113 -3.14 25.78 -3.02
C GLY A 113 -4.06 24.59 -2.75
N ASP A 114 -3.65 23.36 -3.09
CA ASP A 114 -4.40 22.14 -2.80
C ASP A 114 -3.43 21.04 -2.35
N ASN A 115 -3.63 20.50 -1.16
CA ASN A 115 -2.87 19.36 -0.63
C ASN A 115 -3.85 18.35 -0.04
N GLY A 116 -3.59 17.08 -0.32
CA GLY A 116 -4.36 15.95 0.18
C GLY A 116 -3.44 14.84 0.67
N ALA A 117 -3.87 14.17 1.74
CA ALA A 117 -3.25 12.95 2.20
C ALA A 117 -4.30 12.05 2.85
N SER A 118 -4.20 10.75 2.61
CA SER A 118 -5.07 9.75 3.18
C SER A 118 -4.25 8.52 3.52
N ILE A 119 -4.23 8.13 4.79
CA ILE A 119 -3.78 6.80 5.20
C ILE A 119 -5.00 5.96 5.54
N THR A 120 -5.06 4.77 4.97
CA THR A 120 -6.20 3.89 5.05
C THR A 120 -5.78 2.49 5.49
N PHE A 121 -6.68 1.85 6.23
CA PHE A 121 -6.58 0.46 6.62
C PHE A 121 -7.86 -0.23 6.17
N ASP A 122 -7.70 -1.24 5.33
CA ASP A 122 -8.80 -1.97 4.73
C ASP A 122 -9.10 -3.22 5.56
N GLN A 123 -10.37 -3.60 5.61
CA GLN A 123 -10.76 -4.89 6.17
C GLN A 123 -10.44 -6.00 5.16
N TYR A 124 -10.19 -7.22 5.64
CA TYR A 124 -9.94 -8.37 4.77
C TYR A 124 -11.05 -8.53 3.72
N LYS A 125 -10.67 -8.57 2.44
CA LYS A 125 -11.57 -8.64 1.27
C LYS A 125 -12.65 -7.56 1.24
N GLN A 126 -12.34 -6.42 1.84
CA GLN A 126 -13.21 -5.27 2.00
C GLN A 126 -12.42 -3.99 1.79
N ASP A 127 -13.13 -2.88 1.86
CA ASP A 127 -12.61 -1.53 1.65
C ASP A 127 -12.29 -0.86 3.01
N GLN A 128 -11.82 0.39 3.01
CA GLN A 128 -11.31 1.09 4.21
C GLN A 128 -12.25 1.02 5.44
N VAL A 129 -11.79 0.43 6.54
CA VAL A 129 -12.48 0.48 7.85
C VAL A 129 -11.99 1.62 8.73
N VAL A 130 -10.72 2.00 8.59
CA VAL A 130 -10.12 3.13 9.30
C VAL A 130 -9.37 4.02 8.32
N GLN A 131 -9.54 5.33 8.46
CA GLN A 131 -8.88 6.31 7.60
C GLN A 131 -8.50 7.56 8.39
N LEU A 132 -7.26 8.02 8.25
CA LEU A 132 -6.88 9.40 8.58
C LEU A 132 -6.79 10.18 7.28
N LEU A 133 -7.54 11.27 7.19
CA LEU A 133 -7.69 12.09 6.01
C LEU A 133 -7.30 13.53 6.29
N HIS A 134 -6.64 14.16 5.32
CA HIS A 134 -6.52 15.59 5.17
C HIS A 134 -6.82 15.95 3.72
N SER A 135 -7.69 16.93 3.49
CA SER A 135 -8.03 17.42 2.16
C SER A 135 -8.32 18.92 2.24
N GLN A 136 -7.46 19.72 1.61
CA GLN A 136 -7.69 21.17 1.51
C GLN A 136 -8.90 21.48 0.62
N ARG A 137 -9.04 20.77 -0.52
CA ARG A 137 -10.19 20.91 -1.42
C ARG A 137 -11.55 20.79 -0.74
N SER A 138 -11.73 19.78 0.11
CA SER A 138 -12.98 19.58 0.84
C SER A 138 -13.04 20.30 2.19
N GLY A 139 -11.90 20.81 2.67
CA GLY A 139 -11.73 21.29 4.04
C GLY A 139 -11.78 20.20 5.12
N MET A 140 -11.86 18.93 4.72
CA MET A 140 -11.99 17.81 5.64
C MET A 140 -10.61 17.42 6.21
N LYS A 141 -10.56 17.21 7.52
CA LYS A 141 -9.38 16.60 8.17
C LYS A 141 -9.81 15.84 9.41
N GLY A 142 -9.36 14.61 9.57
CA GLY A 142 -9.76 13.80 10.72
C GLY A 142 -9.58 12.30 10.55
N LEU A 143 -10.00 11.59 11.60
CA LEU A 143 -10.14 10.15 11.66
C LEU A 143 -11.57 9.76 11.25
N ILE A 144 -11.69 8.77 10.39
CA ILE A 144 -12.96 8.20 9.92
C ILE A 144 -12.93 6.71 10.22
N ILE A 145 -14.04 6.20 10.76
CA ILE A 145 -14.29 4.78 10.98
C ILE A 145 -15.54 4.40 10.21
N ASN A 146 -15.45 3.34 9.40
CA ASN A 146 -16.54 2.81 8.59
C ASN A 146 -16.85 1.37 8.99
N ASP A 147 -18.13 1.02 8.96
CA ASP A 147 -18.57 -0.37 8.88
C ASP A 147 -18.63 -0.77 7.41
N ARG A 148 -18.15 -1.98 7.10
CA ARG A 148 -18.23 -2.57 5.76
C ARG A 148 -19.24 -3.73 5.74
N PRO A 149 -19.93 -3.94 4.61
CA PRO A 149 -20.94 -4.98 4.52
C PRO A 149 -20.29 -6.36 4.40
N GLU A 150 -21.07 -7.42 4.65
CA GLU A 150 -20.62 -8.79 4.40
C GLU A 150 -20.41 -9.10 2.90
N LYS A 151 -21.11 -8.35 2.02
CA LYS A 151 -20.96 -8.46 0.56
C LYS A 151 -19.53 -8.15 0.15
N SER A 152 -18.87 -9.05 -0.57
CA SER A 152 -17.46 -8.86 -0.96
C SER A 152 -17.23 -7.59 -1.77
N ILE A 153 -16.06 -6.98 -1.60
CA ILE A 153 -15.67 -5.81 -2.40
C ILE A 153 -15.60 -6.14 -3.89
N ALA A 154 -15.26 -7.38 -4.25
CA ALA A 154 -15.28 -7.87 -5.63
C ALA A 154 -16.67 -7.73 -6.26
N LEU A 155 -17.72 -8.16 -5.55
CA LEU A 155 -19.09 -8.05 -6.03
C LEU A 155 -19.51 -6.58 -6.20
N THR A 156 -19.21 -5.75 -5.21
CA THR A 156 -19.48 -4.30 -5.28
C THR A 156 -18.77 -3.66 -6.47
N PHE A 157 -17.50 -3.98 -6.68
CA PHE A 157 -16.72 -3.48 -7.81
C PHE A 157 -17.32 -3.92 -9.15
N SER A 158 -17.66 -5.20 -9.31
CA SER A 158 -18.30 -5.71 -10.53
C SER A 158 -19.61 -4.98 -10.85
N LYS A 159 -20.44 -4.72 -9.83
CA LYS A 159 -21.70 -3.97 -10.01
C LYS A 159 -21.48 -2.53 -10.43
N VAL A 160 -20.50 -1.87 -9.84
CA VAL A 160 -20.15 -0.50 -10.20
C VAL A 160 -19.58 -0.43 -11.62
N GLU A 161 -18.74 -1.38 -12.02
CA GLU A 161 -18.22 -1.46 -13.39
C GLU A 161 -19.31 -1.75 -14.42
N GLU A 162 -20.29 -2.61 -14.10
CA GLU A 162 -21.47 -2.87 -14.93
C GLU A 162 -22.25 -1.56 -15.20
N ILE A 163 -22.48 -0.75 -14.17
CA ILE A 163 -23.15 0.55 -14.29
C ILE A 163 -22.35 1.51 -15.18
N ARG A 164 -21.03 1.58 -14.99
CA ARG A 164 -20.16 2.49 -15.76
C ARG A 164 -20.09 2.10 -17.24
N ARG A 165 -20.12 0.80 -17.54
CA ARG A 165 -20.07 0.28 -18.91
C ARG A 165 -21.42 0.22 -19.60
N SER A 166 -22.51 0.53 -18.89
CA SER A 166 -23.86 0.44 -19.45
C SER A 166 -24.17 1.52 -20.51
N GLY A 167 -23.26 2.45 -20.78
CA GLY A 167 -23.47 3.56 -21.71
C GLY A 167 -24.49 4.61 -21.24
N LYS A 168 -24.94 4.52 -19.98
CA LYS A 168 -25.83 5.52 -19.36
C LYS A 168 -25.10 6.84 -19.16
N ASP A 169 -25.85 7.95 -19.16
CA ASP A 169 -25.30 9.24 -18.78
C ASP A 169 -24.86 9.27 -17.30
N SER A 170 -24.11 10.31 -16.93
CA SER A 170 -23.54 10.44 -15.58
C SER A 170 -24.62 10.54 -14.48
N ALA A 171 -25.79 11.10 -14.77
CA ALA A 171 -26.86 11.24 -13.77
C ALA A 171 -27.52 9.89 -13.48
N ALA A 172 -27.82 9.13 -14.54
CA ALA A 172 -28.39 7.79 -14.43
C ALA A 172 -27.39 6.80 -13.80
N GLN A 173 -26.09 6.94 -14.07
CA GLN A 173 -25.05 6.17 -13.37
C GLN A 173 -25.01 6.50 -11.88
N GLN A 174 -25.04 7.80 -11.53
CA GLN A 174 -25.03 8.24 -10.14
C GLN A 174 -26.27 7.73 -9.38
N GLN A 175 -27.44 7.74 -10.02
CA GLN A 175 -28.65 7.19 -9.44
C GLN A 175 -28.52 5.68 -9.18
N ALA A 176 -28.03 4.90 -10.15
CA ALA A 176 -27.83 3.47 -9.99
C ALA A 176 -26.81 3.14 -8.87
N ILE A 177 -25.74 3.94 -8.74
CA ILE A 177 -24.78 3.82 -7.63
C ILE A 177 -25.46 4.14 -6.29
N SER A 178 -26.32 5.16 -6.23
CA SER A 178 -27.09 5.49 -5.03
C SER A 178 -28.03 4.36 -4.61
N GLU A 179 -28.66 3.69 -5.58
CA GLU A 179 -29.50 2.51 -5.34
C GLU A 179 -28.69 1.33 -4.76
N LEU A 180 -27.47 1.10 -5.25
CA LEU A 180 -26.55 0.11 -4.64
C LEU A 180 -26.17 0.52 -3.21
N ALA A 181 -25.98 1.81 -2.93
CA ALA A 181 -25.72 2.29 -1.59
C ALA A 181 -26.89 2.04 -0.64
N ALA A 182 -28.13 2.29 -1.10
CA ALA A 182 -29.34 1.98 -0.35
C ALA A 182 -29.52 0.47 -0.11
N GLN A 183 -29.00 -0.36 -1.00
CA GLN A 183 -28.94 -1.82 -0.84
C GLN A 183 -27.75 -2.29 0.03
N GLY A 184 -26.94 -1.38 0.59
CA GLY A 184 -25.87 -1.69 1.52
C GLY A 184 -24.60 -2.26 0.87
N TYR A 185 -24.29 -1.94 -0.38
CA TYR A 185 -23.07 -2.43 -1.05
C TYR A 185 -21.77 -1.74 -0.62
N PHE A 186 -21.84 -0.54 -0.01
CA PHE A 186 -20.65 0.24 0.34
C PHE A 186 -20.37 0.33 1.85
N GLY A 187 -21.34 -0.08 2.68
CA GLY A 187 -21.30 0.10 4.13
C GLY A 187 -21.67 1.53 4.54
N HIS A 188 -21.38 1.86 5.80
CA HIS A 188 -21.75 3.14 6.40
C HIS A 188 -20.63 3.69 7.27
N ARG A 189 -20.44 5.00 7.25
CA ARG A 189 -19.60 5.68 8.23
C ARG A 189 -20.21 5.49 9.62
N ARG A 190 -19.38 5.18 10.62
CA ARG A 190 -19.79 5.01 12.02
C ARG A 190 -19.30 6.11 12.92
N MET A 191 -18.11 6.62 12.65
CA MET A 191 -17.55 7.73 13.41
C MET A 191 -16.71 8.61 12.50
N MET A 192 -16.73 9.91 12.80
CA MET A 192 -15.73 10.84 12.35
C MET A 192 -15.27 11.70 13.53
N VAL A 193 -13.96 11.87 13.68
CA VAL A 193 -13.36 12.83 14.60
C VAL A 193 -12.49 13.78 13.81
N GLY A 194 -12.81 15.06 13.81
CA GLY A 194 -12.06 16.06 13.08
C GLY A 194 -12.93 17.23 12.63
N GLN A 195 -12.51 17.88 11.55
CA GLN A 195 -13.19 19.05 11.00
C GLN A 195 -14.10 18.64 9.82
N THR A 196 -15.37 19.02 9.91
CA THR A 196 -16.37 18.97 8.84
C THR A 196 -16.91 20.38 8.61
N GLY A 197 -16.68 20.94 7.43
CA GLY A 197 -17.02 22.35 7.17
C GLY A 197 -16.23 23.27 8.13
N ARG A 198 -16.94 24.12 8.90
CA ARG A 198 -16.32 24.97 9.93
C ARG A 198 -16.43 24.41 11.35
N SER A 199 -17.07 23.26 11.53
CA SER A 199 -17.21 22.62 12.84
C SER A 199 -16.09 21.60 13.05
N THR A 200 -15.57 21.53 14.28
CA THR A 200 -14.57 20.53 14.69
C THR A 200 -15.12 19.71 15.85
N GLY A 201 -15.12 18.40 15.73
CA GLY A 201 -15.67 17.54 16.77
C GLY A 201 -15.74 16.06 16.40
N MET A 202 -16.57 15.35 17.14
CA MET A 202 -16.90 13.95 16.95
C MET A 202 -18.35 13.82 16.46
N PHE A 203 -18.53 13.02 15.42
CA PHE A 203 -19.81 12.75 14.76
C PHE A 203 -20.00 11.23 14.74
N VAL A 204 -21.06 10.73 15.36
CA VAL A 204 -21.35 9.30 15.48
C VAL A 204 -22.65 8.97 14.74
N TYR A 205 -22.64 7.85 14.05
CA TYR A 205 -23.70 7.38 13.17
C TYR A 205 -24.14 5.97 13.56
N ASP A 206 -25.40 5.63 13.33
CA ASP A 206 -25.92 4.28 13.50
C ASP A 206 -25.49 3.32 12.37
N SER A 207 -25.96 2.08 12.43
CA SER A 207 -25.63 1.03 11.45
C SER A 207 -26.25 1.27 10.07
N LEU A 208 -27.14 2.25 9.94
CA LEU A 208 -27.75 2.68 8.67
C LEU A 208 -27.11 3.99 8.15
N GLY A 209 -26.08 4.49 8.83
CA GLY A 209 -25.40 5.75 8.48
C GLY A 209 -26.17 7.01 8.90
N ASN A 210 -27.21 6.88 9.72
CA ASN A 210 -27.93 8.03 10.26
C ASN A 210 -27.16 8.61 11.44
N LYS A 211 -27.00 9.93 11.46
CA LYS A 211 -26.33 10.62 12.57
C LYS A 211 -27.13 10.46 13.87
N ARG A 212 -26.44 10.15 14.97
CA ARG A 212 -27.04 9.94 16.31
C ARG A 212 -26.48 10.88 17.37
N LEU A 213 -25.22 11.28 17.24
CA LEU A 213 -24.54 12.15 18.20
C LEU A 213 -23.56 13.09 17.50
N GLU A 214 -23.58 14.36 17.91
CA GLU A 214 -22.54 15.33 17.62
C GLU A 214 -21.99 15.87 18.94
N MET A 215 -20.67 15.94 19.06
CA MET A 215 -19.97 16.65 20.12
C MET A 215 -18.89 17.51 19.47
N MET A 216 -19.13 18.81 19.36
CA MET A 216 -18.34 19.69 18.51
C MET A 216 -18.21 21.11 19.04
N VAL A 217 -17.21 21.83 18.53
CA VAL A 217 -17.21 23.28 18.47
C VAL A 217 -17.80 23.68 17.12
N ASN A 218 -18.89 24.44 17.14
CA ASN A 218 -19.62 24.84 15.94
C ASN A 218 -18.99 26.05 15.24
N GLU A 219 -19.58 26.49 14.12
CA GLU A 219 -19.08 27.62 13.34
C GLU A 219 -19.10 28.98 14.07
N LYS A 220 -19.89 29.09 15.15
CA LYS A 220 -19.95 30.26 16.04
C LYS A 220 -18.94 30.15 17.19
N ASN A 221 -18.05 29.16 17.14
CA ASN A 221 -17.06 28.86 18.16
C ASN A 221 -17.65 28.50 19.55
N MET A 222 -18.88 27.96 19.56
CA MET A 222 -19.54 27.51 20.79
C MET A 222 -19.44 25.98 20.93
N PRO A 223 -19.17 25.45 22.13
CA PRO A 223 -19.24 24.02 22.38
C PRO A 223 -20.70 23.55 22.38
N VAL A 224 -20.99 22.48 21.64
CA VAL A 224 -22.33 21.94 21.47
C VAL A 224 -22.31 20.42 21.49
N ILE A 225 -23.29 19.83 22.17
CA ILE A 225 -23.62 18.40 22.07
C ILE A 225 -25.05 18.27 21.54
N VAL A 226 -25.25 17.50 20.48
CA VAL A 226 -26.57 17.26 19.86
C VAL A 226 -26.86 15.77 19.77
N PHE A 227 -28.05 15.37 20.22
CA PHE A 227 -28.58 14.02 20.10
C PHE A 227 -29.70 13.98 19.07
N TYR A 228 -29.73 12.93 18.26
CA TYR A 228 -30.74 12.74 17.21
C TYR A 228 -31.52 11.44 17.42
N ASN A 229 -32.84 11.47 17.17
CA ASN A 229 -33.66 10.25 17.13
C ASN A 229 -33.51 9.50 15.82
N GLU A 230 -34.19 8.36 15.72
CA GLU A 230 -34.14 7.45 14.57
C GLU A 230 -34.41 8.11 13.22
N LYS A 231 -35.31 9.11 13.19
CA LYS A 231 -35.71 9.86 12.00
C LYS A 231 -34.73 10.98 11.62
N GLY A 232 -33.67 11.18 12.40
CA GLY A 232 -32.69 12.25 12.21
C GLY A 232 -33.11 13.59 12.80
N ASN A 233 -34.19 13.63 13.60
CA ASN A 233 -34.61 14.85 14.28
C ASN A 233 -33.83 15.02 15.58
N GLU A 234 -33.42 16.26 15.86
CA GLU A 234 -32.81 16.62 17.13
C GLU A 234 -33.79 16.35 18.30
N VAL A 235 -33.31 15.64 19.31
CA VAL A 235 -34.07 15.38 20.55
C VAL A 235 -33.52 16.15 21.74
N LYS A 236 -32.23 16.49 21.71
CA LYS A 236 -31.59 17.24 22.78
C LYS A 236 -30.37 17.98 22.26
N ARG A 237 -30.22 19.22 22.72
CA ARG A 237 -29.04 20.06 22.50
C ARG A 237 -28.56 20.66 23.81
N ILE A 238 -27.26 20.58 24.03
CA ILE A 238 -26.56 21.19 25.15
C ILE A 238 -25.59 22.19 24.55
N SER A 239 -25.72 23.46 24.92
CA SER A 239 -24.86 24.57 24.48
C SER A 239 -24.40 25.35 25.70
N TYR A 240 -23.17 25.87 25.68
CA TYR A 240 -22.64 26.80 26.68
C TYR A 240 -22.37 28.17 26.05
#